data_AF-A0A381W1J9-F1
#
_entry.id   AF-A0A381W1J9-F1
#
_cell.length_a   1.000
_cell.length_b   1.000
_cell.length_c   1.000
_cell.angle_alpha   90.00
_cell.angle_beta   90.00
_cell.angle_gamma   90.00
#
_symmetry.space_group_name_H-M   'P 1'
#
loop_
_entity.id
_entity.type
_entity.pdbx_description
1 polymer ?
#
loop_
_entity_poly.entity_id
_entity_poly.type
_entity_poly.pdbx_seq_one_letter_code
_entity_poly.pdbx_strand_id
1 'polypeptide(L)'
;GLEKSKKLLGDYLSANQLTTGLKTLLHEMNVPLRTFSVFFNWSNESILSAESFFSALRPGINKWRDLLEWIDEISTRDETTPSDLFELPELQSTLNQNDLAPNVRYDRIRQIFYSRRYPILSDLRIRLARSLDALKLDDKTKVHVQDSFESDEIRIEMKFRTREEFVNQVEKLVRASDSEALDELICIFKYP
;
A
#
# COMPACT_ATOMS: atom_id res chain seq x y z
N GLY A 1 -17.13 -0.39 -36.65
CA GLY A 1 -18.54 -0.55 -36.23
C GLY A 1 -18.77 -1.82 -35.44
N LEU A 2 -18.43 -2.99 -36.00
CA LEU A 2 -18.79 -4.31 -35.45
C LEU A 2 -17.92 -4.80 -34.28
N GLU A 3 -16.62 -4.48 -34.23
CA GLU A 3 -15.73 -4.96 -33.16
C GLU A 3 -16.08 -4.40 -31.78
N LYS A 4 -16.44 -3.10 -31.71
CA LYS A 4 -16.91 -2.48 -30.46
C LYS A 4 -18.18 -3.17 -29.94
N SER A 5 -19.09 -3.53 -30.83
CA SER A 5 -20.32 -4.26 -30.47
C SER A 5 -20.05 -5.70 -30.03
N LYS A 6 -19.06 -6.38 -30.61
CA LYS A 6 -18.64 -7.73 -30.18
C LYS A 6 -17.99 -7.72 -28.80
N LYS A 7 -17.08 -6.77 -28.54
CA LYS A 7 -16.46 -6.62 -27.23
C LYS A 7 -17.50 -6.31 -26.15
N LEU A 8 -18.38 -5.36 -26.42
CA LEU A 8 -19.45 -4.98 -25.50
C LEU A 8 -20.36 -6.18 -25.18
N LEU A 9 -20.75 -6.97 -26.19
CA LEU A 9 -21.51 -8.20 -25.99
C LEU A 9 -20.75 -9.22 -25.14
N GLY A 10 -19.46 -9.41 -25.40
CA GLY A 10 -18.59 -10.29 -24.60
C GLY A 10 -18.51 -9.88 -23.14
N ASP A 11 -18.37 -8.58 -22.87
CA ASP A 11 -18.32 -8.04 -21.50
C ASP A 11 -19.67 -8.24 -20.78
N TYR A 12 -20.81 -8.05 -21.46
CA TYR A 12 -22.14 -8.32 -20.88
C TYR A 12 -22.37 -9.81 -20.60
N LEU A 13 -21.93 -10.70 -21.49
CA LEU A 13 -22.03 -12.15 -21.27
C LEU A 13 -21.14 -12.61 -20.11
N SER A 14 -19.95 -12.03 -19.98
CA SER A 14 -19.02 -12.32 -18.88
C SER A 14 -19.55 -11.80 -17.55
N ALA A 15 -20.21 -10.63 -17.56
CA ALA A 15 -20.88 -10.10 -16.37
C ALA A 15 -21.97 -11.05 -15.83
N ASN A 16 -22.57 -11.91 -16.66
CA ASN A 16 -23.53 -12.91 -16.18
C ASN A 16 -22.89 -13.97 -15.26
N GLN A 17 -21.58 -14.19 -15.34
CA GLN A 17 -20.85 -15.13 -14.49
C GLN A 17 -20.67 -14.61 -13.06
N LEU A 18 -20.79 -13.28 -12.85
CA LEU A 18 -20.74 -12.71 -11.51
C LEU A 18 -21.94 -13.14 -10.68
N THR A 19 -21.72 -13.28 -9.39
CA THR A 19 -22.77 -13.57 -8.41
C THR A 19 -23.81 -12.45 -8.36
N THR A 20 -25.04 -12.79 -7.97
CA THR A 20 -26.13 -11.81 -7.87
C THR A 20 -25.83 -10.72 -6.85
N GLY A 21 -25.20 -11.07 -5.72
CA GLY A 21 -24.83 -10.07 -4.70
C GLY A 21 -23.77 -9.10 -5.21
N LEU A 22 -22.72 -9.58 -5.88
CA LEU A 22 -21.72 -8.71 -6.49
C LEU A 22 -22.32 -7.80 -7.59
N LYS A 23 -23.20 -8.32 -8.45
CA LYS A 23 -23.91 -7.51 -9.46
C LYS A 23 -24.71 -6.37 -8.81
N THR A 24 -25.46 -6.67 -7.74
CA THR A 24 -26.22 -5.69 -6.97
C THR A 24 -25.30 -4.64 -6.36
N LEU A 25 -24.19 -5.07 -5.73
CA LEU A 25 -23.21 -4.17 -5.13
C LEU A 25 -22.57 -3.23 -6.16
N LEU A 26 -22.15 -3.77 -7.31
CA LEU A 26 -21.58 -2.97 -8.41
C LEU A 26 -22.56 -1.93 -8.92
N HIS A 27 -23.84 -2.29 -9.05
CA HIS A 27 -24.91 -1.37 -9.44
C HIS A 27 -25.16 -0.28 -8.39
N GLU A 28 -25.33 -0.66 -7.11
CA GLU A 28 -25.53 0.29 -5.99
C GLU A 28 -24.41 1.32 -5.88
N MET A 29 -23.16 0.85 -6.06
CA MET A 29 -21.96 1.69 -5.93
C MET A 29 -21.59 2.41 -7.23
N ASN A 30 -22.42 2.29 -8.28
CA ASN A 30 -22.22 2.85 -9.62
C ASN A 30 -20.85 2.50 -10.23
N VAL A 31 -20.37 1.28 -10.00
CA VAL A 31 -19.06 0.82 -10.51
C VAL A 31 -19.19 0.52 -12.01
N PRO A 32 -18.45 1.19 -12.90
CA PRO A 32 -18.59 1.01 -14.34
C PRO A 32 -18.02 -0.35 -14.78
N LEU A 33 -18.57 -0.91 -15.85
CA LEU A 33 -18.12 -2.16 -16.48
C LEU A 33 -16.61 -2.21 -16.70
N ARG A 34 -16.02 -1.11 -17.17
CA ARG A 34 -14.56 -1.01 -17.38
C ARG A 34 -13.76 -1.24 -16.09
N THR A 35 -14.26 -0.78 -14.94
CA THR A 35 -13.59 -0.92 -13.65
C THR A 35 -13.64 -2.36 -13.14
N PHE A 36 -14.77 -3.05 -13.28
CA PHE A 36 -14.95 -4.39 -12.75
C PHE A 36 -14.68 -5.53 -13.76
N SER A 37 -14.36 -5.20 -15.01
CA SER A 37 -14.07 -6.19 -16.05
C SER A 37 -12.94 -7.17 -15.71
N VAL A 38 -12.06 -6.82 -14.77
CA VAL A 38 -11.01 -7.71 -14.26
C VAL A 38 -11.58 -9.00 -13.66
N PHE A 39 -12.78 -8.95 -13.06
CA PHE A 39 -13.43 -10.12 -12.47
C PHE A 39 -13.72 -11.23 -13.49
N PHE A 40 -13.78 -10.91 -14.79
CA PHE A 40 -14.05 -11.90 -15.83
C PHE A 40 -12.90 -12.91 -15.99
N ASN A 41 -11.72 -12.59 -15.46
CA ASN A 41 -10.56 -13.47 -15.46
C ASN A 41 -10.38 -14.20 -14.12
N TRP A 42 -11.23 -13.95 -13.13
CA TRP A 42 -11.09 -14.51 -11.80
C TRP A 42 -11.87 -15.82 -11.67
N SER A 43 -11.42 -16.70 -10.75
CA SER A 43 -12.17 -17.90 -10.41
C SER A 43 -13.46 -17.56 -9.67
N ASN A 44 -14.42 -18.49 -9.65
CA ASN A 44 -15.65 -18.33 -8.88
C ASN A 44 -15.38 -18.10 -7.38
N GLU A 45 -14.36 -18.75 -6.84
CA GLU A 45 -13.92 -18.57 -5.45
C GLU A 45 -13.44 -17.14 -5.21
N SER A 46 -12.57 -16.63 -6.08
CA SER A 46 -12.10 -15.24 -6.03
C SER A 46 -13.25 -14.23 -6.18
N ILE A 47 -14.26 -14.52 -7.01
CA ILE A 47 -15.46 -13.68 -7.16
C ILE A 47 -16.29 -13.65 -5.85
N LEU A 48 -16.46 -14.80 -5.20
CA LEU A 48 -17.18 -14.89 -3.92
C LEU A 48 -16.43 -14.15 -2.80
N SER A 49 -15.11 -14.32 -2.73
CA SER A 49 -14.28 -13.60 -1.76
C SER A 49 -14.30 -12.08 -2.00
N ALA A 50 -14.30 -11.66 -3.28
CA ALA A 50 -14.44 -10.25 -3.64
C ALA A 50 -15.81 -9.69 -3.22
N GLU A 51 -16.90 -10.43 -3.45
CA GLU A 51 -18.24 -10.02 -3.01
C GLU A 51 -18.26 -9.76 -1.50
N SER A 52 -17.77 -10.71 -0.70
CA SER A 52 -17.70 -10.58 0.75
C SER A 52 -16.88 -9.36 1.18
N PHE A 53 -15.67 -9.23 0.62
CA PHE A 53 -14.74 -8.15 0.93
C PHE A 53 -15.31 -6.76 0.59
N PHE A 54 -15.80 -6.57 -0.63
CA PHE A 54 -16.31 -5.27 -1.06
C PHE A 54 -17.67 -4.93 -0.43
N SER A 55 -18.49 -5.93 -0.07
CA SER A 55 -19.73 -5.71 0.68
C SER A 55 -19.47 -5.19 2.09
N ALA A 56 -18.38 -5.61 2.72
CA ALA A 56 -17.95 -5.14 4.03
C ALA A 56 -17.24 -3.78 3.98
N LEU A 57 -16.39 -3.56 2.96
CA LEU A 57 -15.58 -2.36 2.84
C LEU A 57 -16.35 -1.16 2.25
N ARG A 58 -17.28 -1.41 1.31
CA ARG A 58 -18.05 -0.42 0.51
C ARG A 58 -17.24 0.84 0.12
N PRO A 59 -16.10 0.70 -0.59
CA PRO A 59 -15.30 1.84 -0.97
C PRO A 59 -15.94 2.63 -2.12
N GLY A 60 -15.58 3.91 -2.27
CA GLY A 60 -16.03 4.72 -3.42
C GLY A 60 -15.44 4.24 -4.76
N ILE A 61 -16.02 4.69 -5.87
CA ILE A 61 -15.70 4.24 -7.24
C ILE A 61 -14.20 4.30 -7.61
N ASN A 62 -13.49 5.35 -7.20
CA ASN A 62 -12.05 5.49 -7.48
C ASN A 62 -11.23 4.47 -6.70
N LYS A 63 -11.65 4.18 -5.47
CA LYS A 63 -11.02 3.21 -4.59
C LYS A 63 -11.25 1.77 -5.08
N TRP A 64 -12.40 1.48 -5.70
CA TRP A 64 -12.63 0.21 -6.40
C TRP A 64 -11.59 -0.04 -7.48
N ARG A 65 -11.39 0.93 -8.37
CA ARG A 65 -10.41 0.82 -9.46
C ARG A 65 -9.01 0.55 -8.94
N ASP A 66 -8.56 1.36 -7.98
CA ASP A 66 -7.22 1.22 -7.40
C ASP A 66 -7.04 -0.16 -6.73
N LEU A 67 -8.03 -0.62 -5.94
CA LEU A 67 -7.95 -1.92 -5.26
C LEU A 67 -7.93 -3.08 -6.25
N LEU A 68 -8.81 -3.06 -7.25
CA LEU A 68 -8.89 -4.12 -8.25
C LEU A 68 -7.60 -4.24 -9.07
N GLU A 69 -7.02 -3.11 -9.47
CA GLU A 69 -5.71 -3.06 -10.14
C GLU A 69 -4.61 -3.63 -9.24
N TRP A 70 -4.60 -3.29 -7.95
CA TRP A 70 -3.57 -3.78 -7.04
C TRP A 70 -3.69 -5.28 -6.76
N ILE A 71 -4.91 -5.77 -6.55
CA ILE A 71 -5.17 -7.19 -6.31
C ILE A 71 -4.72 -8.01 -7.52
N ASP A 72 -5.12 -7.61 -8.73
CA ASP A 72 -4.78 -8.33 -9.96
C ASP A 72 -3.26 -8.35 -10.22
N GLU A 73 -2.59 -7.22 -10.02
CA GLU A 73 -1.14 -7.14 -10.18
C GLU A 73 -0.37 -7.95 -9.12
N ILE A 74 -0.79 -7.91 -7.86
CA ILE A 74 -0.16 -8.70 -6.79
C ILE A 74 -0.35 -10.17 -7.08
N SER A 75 -1.58 -10.61 -7.36
CA SER A 75 -1.89 -12.00 -7.69
C SER A 75 -1.05 -12.51 -8.87
N THR A 76 -0.96 -11.70 -9.93
CA THR A 76 -0.17 -12.07 -11.11
C THR A 76 1.32 -12.16 -10.80
N ARG A 77 1.88 -11.21 -10.03
CA ARG A 77 3.31 -11.18 -9.70
C ARG A 77 3.71 -12.30 -8.74
N ASP A 78 2.86 -12.58 -7.74
CA ASP A 78 3.15 -13.54 -6.68
C ASP A 78 2.69 -14.96 -7.01
N GLU A 79 2.12 -15.17 -8.19
CA GLU A 79 1.52 -16.44 -8.63
C GLU A 79 0.46 -16.97 -7.65
N THR A 80 -0.29 -16.05 -7.01
CA THR A 80 -1.40 -16.36 -6.10
C THR A 80 -2.74 -15.98 -6.70
N THR A 81 -3.83 -16.42 -6.08
CA THR A 81 -5.18 -16.01 -6.48
C THR A 81 -5.62 -14.76 -5.72
N PRO A 82 -6.59 -13.98 -6.25
CA PRO A 82 -7.24 -12.91 -5.50
C PRO A 82 -7.89 -13.43 -4.21
N SER A 83 -8.45 -14.65 -4.20
CA SER A 83 -8.97 -15.31 -3.00
C SER A 83 -7.92 -15.41 -1.90
N ASP A 84 -6.70 -15.87 -2.21
CA ASP A 84 -5.61 -15.98 -1.23
C ASP A 84 -5.28 -14.61 -0.60
N LEU A 85 -5.33 -13.55 -1.41
CA LEU A 85 -5.10 -12.18 -0.93
C LEU A 85 -6.23 -11.69 -0.01
N PHE A 86 -7.47 -12.05 -0.30
CA PHE A 86 -8.59 -11.68 0.57
C PHE A 86 -8.54 -12.44 1.90
N GLU A 87 -7.99 -13.65 1.94
CA GLU A 87 -7.89 -14.49 3.15
C GLU A 87 -6.72 -14.15 4.08
N LEU A 88 -5.90 -13.16 3.72
CA LEU A 88 -4.77 -12.75 4.54
C LEU A 88 -5.20 -12.37 5.97
N PRO A 89 -4.53 -12.92 7.01
CA PRO A 89 -4.90 -12.67 8.41
C PRO A 89 -4.91 -11.18 8.76
N GLU A 90 -3.92 -10.41 8.31
CA GLU A 90 -3.85 -8.96 8.53
C GLU A 90 -5.02 -8.20 7.89
N LEU A 91 -5.48 -8.66 6.72
CA LEU A 91 -6.58 -8.06 5.98
C LEU A 91 -7.91 -8.37 6.67
N GLN A 92 -8.13 -9.65 7.01
CA GLN A 92 -9.32 -10.10 7.73
C GLN A 92 -9.45 -9.44 9.11
N SER A 93 -8.33 -9.33 9.84
CA SER A 93 -8.31 -8.60 11.12
C SER A 93 -8.73 -7.15 10.95
N THR A 94 -8.27 -6.47 9.89
CA THR A 94 -8.61 -5.06 9.66
C THR A 94 -10.05 -4.90 9.18
N LEU A 95 -10.56 -5.82 8.37
CA LEU A 95 -11.92 -5.77 7.83
C LEU A 95 -12.98 -5.96 8.93
N ASN A 96 -12.71 -6.88 9.86
CA ASN A 96 -13.61 -7.27 10.96
C ASN A 96 -13.51 -6.35 12.20
N GLN A 97 -12.61 -5.37 12.20
CA GLN A 97 -12.51 -4.34 13.24
C GLN A 97 -13.66 -3.33 13.13
N ASN A 98 -14.72 -3.56 13.89
CA ASN A 98 -15.95 -2.73 13.89
C ASN A 98 -15.79 -1.37 14.59
N ASP A 99 -14.72 -1.17 15.36
CA ASP A 99 -14.41 0.07 16.08
C ASP A 99 -13.72 1.12 15.20
N LEU A 100 -13.26 0.73 14.01
CA LEU A 100 -12.60 1.65 13.09
C LEU A 100 -13.59 2.46 12.25
N ALA A 101 -13.35 3.77 12.17
CA ALA A 101 -14.01 4.61 11.20
C ALA A 101 -13.78 4.07 9.77
N PRO A 102 -14.78 4.12 8.87
CA PRO A 102 -14.69 3.52 7.53
C PRO A 102 -13.47 3.96 6.71
N ASN A 103 -13.09 5.24 6.79
CA ASN A 103 -11.92 5.75 6.08
C ASN A 103 -10.62 5.19 6.66
N VAL A 104 -10.49 5.11 7.99
CA VAL A 104 -9.29 4.55 8.65
C VAL A 104 -9.13 3.08 8.30
N ARG A 105 -10.23 2.31 8.28
CA ARG A 105 -10.23 0.91 7.86
C ARG A 105 -9.79 0.75 6.40
N TYR A 106 -10.31 1.59 5.49
CA TYR A 106 -9.87 1.61 4.10
C TYR A 106 -8.37 1.92 3.97
N ASP A 107 -7.87 2.93 4.69
CA ASP A 107 -6.48 3.33 4.59
C ASP A 107 -5.55 2.22 5.09
N ARG A 108 -5.90 1.52 6.17
CA ARG A 108 -5.14 0.34 6.65
C ARG A 108 -5.13 -0.79 5.62
N ILE A 109 -6.28 -1.13 5.04
CA ILE A 109 -6.38 -2.12 3.96
C ILE A 109 -5.53 -1.72 2.76
N ARG A 110 -5.59 -0.45 2.36
CA ARG A 110 -4.76 0.09 1.28
C ARG A 110 -3.29 -0.05 1.61
N GLN A 111 -2.85 0.21 2.84
CA GLN A 111 -1.45 0.03 3.25
C GLN A 111 -1.00 -1.44 3.17
N ILE A 112 -1.86 -2.40 3.52
CA ILE A 112 -1.56 -3.84 3.38
C ILE A 112 -1.32 -4.20 1.91
N PHE A 113 -2.20 -3.77 1.00
CA PHE A 113 -1.99 -4.01 -0.42
C PHE A 113 -0.80 -3.22 -0.98
N TYR A 114 -0.56 -2.00 -0.52
CA TYR A 114 0.59 -1.21 -0.96
C TYR A 114 1.91 -1.90 -0.62
N SER A 115 2.03 -2.43 0.60
CA SER A 115 3.26 -3.11 1.02
C SER A 115 3.51 -4.39 0.24
N ARG A 116 2.45 -5.12 -0.10
CA ARG A 116 2.54 -6.27 -0.99
C ARG A 116 2.86 -5.86 -2.42
N ARG A 117 2.26 -4.82 -2.98
CA ARG A 117 2.54 -4.37 -4.36
C ARG A 117 3.97 -3.86 -4.54
N TYR A 118 4.54 -3.23 -3.51
CA TYR A 118 5.89 -2.67 -3.56
C TYR A 118 6.76 -3.23 -2.42
N PRO A 119 7.14 -4.52 -2.46
CA PRO A 119 7.77 -5.20 -1.33
C PRO A 119 9.16 -4.62 -1.04
N ILE A 120 9.95 -4.36 -2.09
CA ILE A 120 11.28 -3.75 -1.98
C ILE A 120 11.17 -2.34 -1.39
N LEU A 121 10.33 -1.47 -1.97
CA LEU A 121 10.14 -0.11 -1.48
C LEU A 121 9.64 -0.07 -0.03
N SER A 122 8.78 -1.01 0.35
CA SER A 122 8.25 -1.10 1.71
C SER A 122 9.31 -1.57 2.70
N ASP A 123 10.15 -2.53 2.31
CA ASP A 123 11.31 -2.94 3.07
C ASP A 123 12.30 -1.77 3.27
N LEU A 124 12.63 -1.04 2.20
CA LEU A 124 13.48 0.16 2.29
C LEU A 124 12.90 1.20 3.25
N ARG A 125 11.59 1.46 3.22
CA ARG A 125 10.91 2.38 4.15
C ARG A 125 11.00 1.89 5.60
N ILE A 126 10.85 0.58 5.84
CA ILE A 126 10.96 -0.01 7.18
C ILE A 126 12.41 0.09 7.69
N ARG A 127 13.39 -0.26 6.86
CA ARG A 127 14.82 -0.16 7.18
C ARG A 127 15.23 1.29 7.45
N LEU A 128 14.71 2.23 6.68
CA LEU A 128 14.93 3.66 6.86
C LEU A 128 14.38 4.12 8.22
N ALA A 129 13.12 3.82 8.52
CA ALA A 129 12.50 4.22 9.79
C ALA A 129 13.27 3.65 11.00
N ARG A 130 13.65 2.36 10.94
CA ARG A 130 14.47 1.72 11.98
C ARG A 130 15.84 2.37 12.14
N SER A 131 16.49 2.72 11.03
CA SER A 131 17.81 3.38 11.06
C SER A 131 17.70 4.77 11.68
N LEU A 132 16.69 5.55 11.27
CA LEU A 132 16.43 6.88 11.84
C LEU A 132 16.17 6.82 13.35
N ASP A 133 15.34 5.87 13.80
CA ASP A 133 15.07 5.66 15.23
C ASP A 133 16.33 5.23 16.00
N ALA A 134 17.17 4.40 15.39
CA ALA A 134 18.41 3.88 15.99
C ALA A 134 19.52 4.94 16.11
N LEU A 135 19.52 5.99 15.29
CA LEU A 135 20.46 7.10 15.40
C LEU A 135 20.31 7.89 16.71
N LYS A 136 19.14 7.80 17.39
CA LYS A 136 18.87 8.43 18.69
C LYS A 136 19.23 9.92 18.73
N LEU A 137 18.94 10.62 17.64
CA LEU A 137 19.21 12.05 17.50
C LEU A 137 18.31 12.87 18.42
N ASP A 138 18.69 14.12 18.64
CA ASP A 138 17.88 15.08 19.39
C ASP A 138 16.60 15.45 18.62
N ASP A 139 15.48 15.72 19.30
CA ASP A 139 14.21 16.12 18.65
C ASP A 139 14.36 17.38 17.77
N LYS A 140 15.36 18.22 18.03
CA LYS A 140 15.70 19.40 17.23
C LYS A 140 16.64 19.11 16.05
N THR A 141 17.01 17.85 15.86
CA THR A 141 17.84 17.35 14.76
C THR A 141 16.97 16.54 13.81
N LYS A 142 16.81 17.01 12.58
CA LYS A 142 16.02 16.34 11.55
C LYS A 142 16.93 15.78 10.47
N VAL A 143 16.69 14.53 10.12
CA VAL A 143 17.29 13.89 8.95
C VAL A 143 16.29 13.99 7.81
N HIS A 144 16.71 14.61 6.71
CA HIS A 144 15.96 14.78 5.50
C HIS A 144 16.54 13.85 4.43
N VAL A 145 15.66 13.01 3.89
CA VAL A 145 15.95 12.07 2.81
C VAL A 145 14.85 12.16 1.76
N GLN A 146 15.12 11.73 0.53
CA GLN A 146 14.13 11.74 -0.54
C GLN A 146 13.27 10.47 -0.51
N ASP A 147 11.95 10.63 -0.43
CA ASP A 147 10.99 9.51 -0.36
C ASP A 147 10.98 8.59 -1.60
N SER A 148 11.54 9.05 -2.73
CA SER A 148 11.66 8.25 -3.96
C SER A 148 12.89 7.35 -3.99
N PHE A 149 13.84 7.50 -3.05
CA PHE A 149 15.11 6.76 -3.03
C PHE A 149 15.98 6.93 -4.29
N GLU A 150 15.76 7.98 -5.07
CA GLU A 150 16.53 8.28 -6.30
C GLU A 150 17.82 9.07 -6.03
N SER A 151 17.94 9.69 -4.85
CA SER A 151 19.11 10.46 -4.42
C SER A 151 19.74 9.82 -3.20
N ASP A 152 21.08 9.78 -3.20
CA ASP A 152 21.90 9.36 -2.07
C ASP A 152 22.30 10.52 -1.14
N GLU A 153 21.80 11.73 -1.41
CA GLU A 153 21.99 12.87 -0.51
C GLU A 153 21.14 12.72 0.75
N ILE A 154 21.82 12.66 1.89
CA ILE A 154 21.21 12.71 3.22
C ILE A 154 21.55 14.07 3.83
N ARG A 155 20.52 14.82 4.22
CA ARG A 155 20.69 16.15 4.82
C ARG A 155 20.31 16.12 6.29
N ILE A 156 21.17 16.67 7.15
CA ILE A 156 20.89 16.82 8.57
C ILE A 156 20.68 18.31 8.88
N GLU A 157 19.53 18.64 9.44
CA GLU A 157 19.18 19.99 9.91
C GLU A 157 19.15 20.00 11.45
N MET A 158 19.85 20.95 12.07
CA MET A 158 19.90 21.14 13.52
C MET A 158 19.42 22.52 13.93
N LYS A 159 18.69 22.62 15.04
CA LYS A 159 18.24 23.90 15.62
C LYS A 159 18.69 24.01 17.08
N PHE A 160 19.37 25.11 17.40
CA PHE A 160 19.85 25.42 18.74
C PHE A 160 19.75 26.93 19.03
N ARG A 161 19.70 27.28 20.32
CA ARG A 161 19.66 28.67 20.83
C ARG A 161 20.84 28.97 21.76
N THR A 162 21.51 27.95 22.27
CA THR A 162 22.64 28.09 23.19
C THR A 162 23.84 27.28 22.71
N ARG A 163 25.03 27.63 23.20
CA ARG A 163 26.25 26.86 22.94
C ARG A 163 26.16 25.43 23.46
N GLU A 164 25.52 25.24 24.62
CA GLU A 164 25.35 23.92 25.23
C GLU A 164 24.46 23.01 24.38
N GLU A 165 23.37 23.54 23.82
CA GLU A 165 22.53 22.79 22.86
C GLU A 165 23.31 22.40 21.61
N PHE A 166 24.12 23.31 21.05
CA PHE A 166 24.97 23.01 19.90
C PHE A 166 25.98 21.89 20.20
N VAL A 167 26.71 21.98 21.32
CA VAL A 167 27.70 20.97 21.70
C VAL A 167 27.05 19.61 21.92
N ASN A 168 25.94 19.54 22.65
CA ASN A 168 25.23 18.27 22.89
C ASN A 168 24.72 17.63 21.58
N GLN A 169 24.17 18.43 20.67
CA GLN A 169 23.72 17.92 19.36
C GLN A 169 24.89 17.40 18.51
N VAL A 170 26.02 18.12 18.47
CA VAL A 170 27.23 17.66 17.78
C VAL A 170 27.78 16.37 18.39
N GLU A 171 27.81 16.25 19.72
CA GLU A 171 28.22 15.01 20.40
C GLU A 171 27.33 13.82 20.03
N LYS A 172 26.02 14.02 19.94
CA LYS A 172 25.08 12.98 19.46
C LYS A 172 25.36 12.60 18.01
N LEU A 173 25.64 13.57 17.14
CA LEU A 173 25.99 13.30 15.75
C LEU A 173 27.30 12.52 15.63
N VAL A 174 28.31 12.83 16.45
CA VAL A 174 29.57 12.07 16.48
C VAL A 174 29.34 10.64 16.96
N ARG A 175 28.48 10.42 17.97
CA ARG A 175 28.12 9.05 18.37
C ARG A 175 27.37 8.31 17.26
N ALA A 176 26.50 9.01 16.55
CA ALA A 176 25.75 8.45 15.44
C ALA A 176 26.64 8.16 14.22
N SER A 177 27.73 8.91 14.02
CA SER A 177 28.66 8.69 12.90
C SER A 177 29.38 7.36 12.97
N ASP A 178 29.57 6.82 14.17
CA ASP A 178 30.23 5.54 14.40
C ASP A 178 29.23 4.38 14.57
N SER A 179 27.95 4.62 14.26
CA SER A 179 26.88 3.62 14.45
C SER A 179 26.58 2.84 13.18
N GLU A 180 26.30 1.55 13.33
CA GLU A 180 25.79 0.70 12.24
C GLU A 180 24.49 1.26 11.64
N ALA A 181 23.73 2.04 12.41
CA ALA A 181 22.52 2.71 11.93
C ALA A 181 22.80 3.76 10.85
N LEU A 182 23.92 4.48 10.93
CA LEU A 182 24.30 5.41 9.87
C LEU A 182 24.80 4.67 8.62
N ASP A 183 25.57 3.60 8.80
CA ASP A 183 26.03 2.75 7.69
C ASP A 183 24.84 2.16 6.93
N GLU A 184 23.84 1.65 7.64
CA GLU A 184 22.61 1.14 7.07
C GLU A 184 21.83 2.24 6.34
N LEU A 185 21.71 3.43 6.93
CA LEU A 185 21.05 4.56 6.29
C LEU A 185 21.74 4.94 4.97
N ILE A 186 23.07 4.97 4.93
CA ILE A 186 23.84 5.21 3.70
C ILE A 186 23.64 4.07 2.70
N CYS A 187 23.62 2.81 3.16
CA CYS A 187 23.42 1.64 2.31
C CYS A 187 22.06 1.66 1.60
N ILE A 188 20.99 2.05 2.30
CA ILE A 188 19.62 2.14 1.76
C ILE A 188 19.56 3.04 0.52
N PHE A 189 20.30 4.16 0.50
CA PHE A 189 20.25 5.09 -0.63
C PHE A 189 21.33 4.85 -1.69
N LYS A 190 22.46 4.21 -1.35
CA LYS A 190 23.48 3.83 -2.34
C LYS A 190 23.11 2.57 -3.13
N TYR A 191 22.38 1.65 -2.50
CA TYR A 191 21.97 0.37 -3.07
C TYR A 191 20.49 0.11 -2.73
N PRO A 192 19.56 0.92 -3.28
CA PRO A 192 18.12 0.76 -3.07
C PRO A 192 17.56 -0.52 -3.72
#